data_AF-A0A4Q0Z7L8-F1
#
_entry.id   AF-A0A4Q0Z7L8-F1
#
_cell.length_a   1.000
_cell.length_b   1.000
_cell.length_c   1.000
_cell.angle_alpha   90.00
_cell.angle_beta   90.00
_cell.angle_gamma   90.00
#
_symmetry.space_group_name_H-M   'P 1'
#
loop_
_entity.id
_entity.type
_entity.pdbx_description
1 polymer ?
#
loop_
_entity_poly.entity_id
_entity_poly.type
_entity_poly.pdbx_seq_one_letter_code
_entity_poly.pdbx_strand_id
1 'polypeptide(L)' 'MKRTYKSEKINCAKCENLIKVSLEDDFGPIDVDLTKTPKEVTVDIDSDEQENNFKNEMKDLGFDILN' A
#
# COMPACT_ATOMS: atom_id res chain seq x y z
N MET A 1 9.47 -9.60 -4.60
CA MET A 1 10.46 -8.91 -3.74
C MET A 1 9.79 -7.88 -2.85
N LYS A 2 10.11 -7.81 -1.56
CA LYS A 2 9.49 -6.84 -0.65
C LYS A 2 9.83 -5.39 -1.02
N ARG A 3 8.81 -4.59 -1.24
CA ARG A 3 8.89 -3.14 -1.51
C ARG A 3 8.11 -2.37 -0.46
N THR A 4 8.62 -1.21 -0.08
CA THR A 4 8.00 -0.32 0.91
C THR A 4 7.72 1.03 0.26
N TYR A 5 6.47 1.46 0.33
CA TYR A 5 5.96 2.70 -0.23
C TYR A 5 5.48 3.62 0.87
N LYS A 6 5.55 4.93 0.65
CA LYS A 6 5.15 5.94 1.64
C LYS A 6 3.88 6.63 1.20
N SER A 7 2.95 6.87 2.13
CA SER A 7 1.73 7.65 1.87
C SER A 7 1.39 8.55 3.06
N GLU A 8 1.01 9.80 2.78
CA GLU A 8 0.49 10.75 3.77
C GLU A 8 -1.02 10.63 4.00
N LYS A 9 -1.71 9.87 3.14
CA LYS A 9 -3.17 9.77 3.16
C LYS A 9 -3.68 8.69 4.11
N ILE A 10 -2.79 7.80 4.57
CA ILE A 10 -3.12 6.76 5.55
C ILE A 10 -3.03 7.34 6.95
N ASN A 11 -4.17 7.64 7.58
CA ASN A 11 -4.19 8.35 8.87
C ASN A 11 -4.80 7.54 10.03
N CYS A 12 -5.41 6.38 9.76
CA CYS A 12 -6.08 5.60 10.79
C CYS A 12 -6.07 4.10 10.51
N ALA A 13 -6.33 3.31 11.54
CA ALA A 13 -6.47 1.85 11.44
C ALA A 13 -7.53 1.40 10.42
N LYS A 14 -8.55 2.23 10.15
CA LYS A 14 -9.54 1.94 9.10
C LYS A 14 -8.93 2.07 7.69
N CYS A 15 -8.00 3.00 7.47
CA CYS A 15 -7.29 3.12 6.20
C CYS A 15 -6.40 1.89 5.97
N GLU A 16 -5.66 1.46 7.01
CA GLU A 16 -4.90 0.21 6.96
C GLU A 16 -5.79 -0.98 6.59
N ASN A 17 -6.91 -1.15 7.30
CA ASN A 17 -7.80 -2.28 7.06
C ASN A 17 -8.42 -2.22 5.65
N LEU A 18 -8.73 -1.03 5.14
CA LEU A 18 -9.23 -0.86 3.78
C LEU A 18 -8.19 -1.30 2.75
N ILE A 19 -6.93 -0.88 2.89
CA ILE A 19 -5.83 -1.29 1.99
C ILE A 19 -5.68 -2.80 2.03
N LYS A 20 -5.63 -3.39 3.23
CA LYS A 20 -5.50 -4.84 3.41
C LYS A 20 -6.65 -5.59 2.73
N VAL A 21 -7.89 -5.26 3.07
CA VAL A 21 -9.07 -5.96 2.49
C VAL A 21 -9.21 -5.73 0.98
N SER A 22 -8.78 -4.58 0.46
CA SER A 22 -8.92 -4.28 -0.97
C SER A 22 -7.81 -4.89 -1.82
N LEU A 23 -6.60 -5.04 -1.27
CA LEU A 23 -5.41 -5.38 -2.04
C LEU A 23 -4.76 -6.71 -1.62
N GLU A 24 -5.04 -7.27 -0.44
CA GLU A 24 -4.39 -8.52 -0.01
C GLU A 24 -4.79 -9.74 -0.87
N ASP A 25 -6.00 -9.74 -1.43
CA ASP A 25 -6.45 -10.81 -2.32
C ASP A 25 -5.68 -10.83 -3.65
N ASP A 26 -5.28 -9.65 -4.16
CA ASP A 26 -4.60 -9.49 -5.45
C ASP A 26 -3.06 -9.46 -5.33
N PHE A 27 -2.55 -8.85 -4.26
CA PHE A 27 -1.11 -8.63 -4.05
C PHE A 27 -0.51 -9.50 -2.95
N GLY A 28 -1.32 -10.29 -2.25
CA GLY A 28 -0.89 -11.10 -1.12
C GLY A 28 -0.70 -10.27 0.15
N PRO A 29 0.07 -10.74 1.15
CA PRO A 29 0.18 -10.09 2.45
C PRO A 29 0.70 -8.65 2.36
N ILE A 30 -0.06 -7.70 2.93
CA ILE A 30 0.32 -6.29 2.97
C ILE A 30 0.52 -5.85 4.42
N ASP A 31 1.64 -5.21 4.70
CA ASP A 31 1.94 -4.67 6.01
C ASP A 31 1.89 -3.14 5.98
N VAL A 32 1.13 -2.52 6.90
CA VAL A 32 0.97 -1.06 6.96
C VAL A 32 1.51 -0.57 8.28
N ASP A 33 2.62 0.18 8.24
CA ASP A 33 3.24 0.76 9.42
C ASP A 33 2.65 2.15 9.72
N LEU A 34 1.67 2.15 10.61
CA LEU A 34 1.05 3.36 11.14
C LEU A 34 1.92 4.11 12.16
N THR A 35 3.08 3.58 12.56
CA THR A 35 3.99 4.24 13.51
C THR A 35 4.93 5.25 12.83
N LYS A 36 5.15 5.10 11.52
CA LYS A 36 5.96 6.01 10.70
C LYS A 36 5.19 7.28 10.35
N THR A 37 5.89 8.32 9.92
CA THR A 37 5.28 9.52 9.31
C THR A 37 6.23 10.03 8.22
N PRO A 38 5.87 9.95 6.93
CA PRO A 38 4.63 9.39 6.36
C PRO A 38 4.45 7.90 6.68
N LYS A 39 3.22 7.37 6.55
CA LYS A 39 2.97 5.94 6.81
C LYS A 39 3.61 5.09 5.74
N GLU A 40 4.02 3.89 6.10
CA GLU A 40 4.69 2.97 5.18
C GLU A 40 3.77 1.80 4.86
N VAL A 41 3.74 1.37 3.60
CA VAL A 41 3.02 0.19 3.13
C VAL A 41 4.03 -0.75 2.48
N THR A 42 4.16 -1.94 3.01
CA THR A 42 5.08 -2.97 2.54
C THR A 42 4.29 -4.09 1.88
N VAL A 43 4.66 -4.43 0.65
CA VAL A 43 4.02 -5.46 -0.16
C VAL A 43 5.10 -6.26 -0.92
N ASP A 44 4.83 -7.52 -1.21
CA ASP A 44 5.72 -8.34 -2.04
C ASP A 44 5.39 -8.12 -3.52
N ILE A 45 6.36 -7.61 -4.28
CA ILE A 45 6.21 -7.24 -5.69
C ILE A 45 7.09 -8.15 -6.54
N ASP A 46 6.49 -8.97 -7.36
CA ASP A 46 7.18 -9.96 -8.20
C ASP A 46 7.54 -9.44 -9.59
N SER A 47 6.89 -8.38 -10.06
CA SER A 47 7.17 -7.76 -11.36
C SER A 47 6.90 -6.25 -11.37
N ASP A 48 7.51 -5.55 -12.34
CA ASP A 48 7.26 -4.12 -12.56
C ASP A 48 5.78 -3.86 -12.95
N GLU A 49 5.12 -4.82 -13.58
CA GLU A 49 3.69 -4.74 -13.89
C GLU A 49 2.85 -4.77 -12.60
N GLN A 50 3.15 -5.69 -11.68
CA GLN A 50 2.49 -5.75 -10.39
C GLN A 50 2.74 -4.49 -9.57
N GLU A 51 3.96 -3.94 -9.62
CA GLU A 51 4.26 -2.65 -8.99
C GLU A 51 3.39 -1.51 -9.51
N ASN A 52 3.22 -1.43 -10.83
CA ASN A 52 2.41 -0.39 -11.45
C ASN A 52 0.93 -0.57 -11.09
N ASN A 53 0.42 -1.80 -11.09
CA ASN A 53 -0.94 -2.10 -10.68
C ASN A 53 -1.16 -1.70 -9.22
N PHE A 54 -0.24 -2.05 -8.31
CA PHE A 54 -0.32 -1.67 -6.91
C PHE A 54 -0.39 -0.15 -6.73
N LYS A 55 0.44 0.61 -7.45
CA LYS A 55 0.42 2.08 -7.41
C LYS A 55 -0.90 2.65 -7.93
N ASN A 56 -1.48 2.07 -8.97
CA ASN A 56 -2.77 2.49 -9.52
C ASN A 56 -3.90 2.22 -8.53
N GLU A 57 -3.96 1.01 -7.97
CA GLU A 57 -4.98 0.64 -6.98
C GLU A 57 -4.90 1.51 -5.72
N MET A 58 -3.68 1.74 -5.20
CA MET A 58 -3.46 2.65 -4.07
C MET A 58 -3.96 4.05 -4.37
N LYS A 59 -3.74 4.56 -5.58
CA LYS A 59 -4.25 5.86 -6.03
C LYS A 59 -5.77 5.87 -6.16
N ASP A 60 -6.37 4.81 -6.70
CA ASP A 60 -7.83 4.68 -6.86
C ASP A 60 -8.55 4.59 -5.51
N LEU A 61 -7.91 3.98 -4.50
CA LEU A 61 -8.35 4.01 -3.11
C LEU A 61 -8.16 5.37 -2.41
N GLY A 62 -7.42 6.30 -3.02
CA GLY A 62 -7.10 7.62 -2.46
C GLY A 62 -5.87 7.65 -1.54
N PHE A 63 -5.03 6.61 -1.59
CA PHE A 63 -3.78 6.46 -0.85
C PHE A 63 -2.56 6.70 -1.74
N ASP A 64 -2.48 7.87 -2.36
CA ASP A 64 -1.34 8.24 -3.22
C ASP A 64 0.01 7.92 -2.56
N ILE A 65 0.87 7.28 -3.34
CA ILE A 65 2.25 6.96 -2.95
C ILE A 65 3.13 8.18 -3.25
N LEU A 66 3.95 8.56 -2.27
CA LEU A 66 4.97 9.59 -2.41
C LEU A 66 6.10 9.08 -3.29
N ASN A 67 6.49 9.91 -4.25
CA ASN A 67 7.54 9.63 -5.23
C ASN A 67 8.87 10.28 -4.83
#